data_AF-A0A7L6LCD8-F1
#
_entry.id   AF-A0A7L6LCD8-F1
#
_cell.length_a   1.000
_cell.length_b   1.000
_cell.length_c   1.000
_cell.angle_alpha   90.00
_cell.angle_beta   90.00
_cell.angle_gamma   90.00
#
_symmetry.space_group_name_H-M   'P 1'
#
loop_
_entity.id
_entity.type
_entity.pdbx_description
1 polymer ?
#
loop_
_entity_poly.entity_id
_entity_poly.type
_entity_poly.pdbx_seq_one_letter_code
_entity_poly.pdbx_strand_id
1 'polypeptide(L)'
;MAISSRAVRKKKRIRTLYEVLTDAVNYYVNHGWDSEKSLLEWCRKLRVAAQRETPDDTVARKHLTAIYSRLVIDGGALRDQPPDGPKKITVEKLKPEFRKELDRRIFASANLIKLNREQAIEKTIQRFQGWVTSIPPDGVSEIDRREVKSGFQKSVKDMDFISRRVAIDQGHKLASNVKYLLAVQSGAIALRWHSNWRRPGYKYRQDHKERDEKIYLLRDSWALEQGLIKPVYGFYDEITAAGEEVYCSCDALPIYAPQKLPDEFLTEKGKREFNRA
;
A
#
# COMPACT_ATOMS: atom_id res chain seq x y z
N MET A 1 48.59 -12.29 45.81
CA MET A 1 47.22 -11.75 45.76
C MET A 1 47.13 -10.78 44.59
N ALA A 2 46.43 -11.14 43.52
CA ALA A 2 46.21 -10.26 42.37
C ALA A 2 44.70 -10.07 42.20
N ILE A 3 44.20 -8.88 42.53
CA ILE A 3 42.81 -8.51 42.33
C ILE A 3 42.69 -7.99 40.89
N SER A 4 42.13 -8.81 40.01
CA SER A 4 41.80 -8.42 38.64
C SER A 4 40.47 -7.66 38.64
N SER A 5 40.53 -6.34 38.46
CA SER A 5 39.36 -5.48 38.30
C SER A 5 38.79 -5.63 36.88
N ARG A 6 37.76 -6.48 36.72
CA ARG A 6 36.94 -6.51 35.50
C ARG A 6 36.06 -5.27 35.44
N ALA A 7 36.48 -4.27 34.66
CA ALA A 7 35.63 -3.15 34.27
C ALA A 7 34.47 -3.66 33.39
N VAL A 8 33.28 -3.74 33.97
CA VAL A 8 32.03 -3.99 33.23
C VAL A 8 31.76 -2.77 32.34
N ARG A 9 32.03 -2.88 31.03
CA ARG A 9 31.60 -1.89 30.04
C ARG A 9 30.07 -1.81 30.08
N LYS A 10 29.51 -0.81 30.78
CA LYS A 10 28.08 -0.46 30.68
C LYS A 10 27.75 -0.23 29.21
N LYS A 11 26.88 -1.07 28.62
CA LYS A 11 26.34 -0.82 27.28
C LYS A 11 25.73 0.59 27.27
N LYS A 12 26.26 1.48 26.43
CA LYS A 12 25.68 2.82 26.23
C LYS A 12 24.21 2.65 25.87
N ARG A 13 23.32 3.15 26.73
CA ARG A 13 21.87 3.16 26.48
C ARG A 13 21.62 3.94 25.18
N ILE A 14 20.94 3.29 24.23
CA ILE A 14 20.54 3.94 22.98
C ILE A 14 19.49 5.00 23.33
N ARG A 15 19.76 6.25 22.96
CA ARG A 15 18.85 7.36 23.21
C ARG A 15 17.71 7.35 22.20
N THR A 16 16.52 7.65 22.71
CA THR A 16 15.29 7.80 21.92
C THR A 16 15.31 9.10 21.11
N LEU A 17 14.47 9.20 20.07
CA LEU A 17 14.28 10.45 19.34
C LEU A 17 13.83 11.55 20.28
N TYR A 18 12.91 11.23 21.20
CA TYR A 18 12.41 12.20 22.17
C TYR A 18 13.50 12.73 23.11
N GLU A 19 14.39 11.86 23.60
CA GLU A 19 15.51 12.27 24.45
C GLU A 19 16.47 13.19 23.67
N VAL A 20 16.84 12.82 22.44
CA VAL A 20 17.75 13.63 21.60
C VAL A 20 17.11 14.98 21.25
N LEU A 21 15.82 15.00 20.93
CA LEU A 21 15.06 16.23 20.69
C LEU A 21 14.99 17.11 21.94
N THR A 22 14.78 16.50 23.11
CA THR A 22 14.73 17.24 24.37
C THR A 22 16.06 17.93 24.65
N ASP A 23 17.19 17.25 24.44
CA ASP A 23 18.49 17.90 24.61
C ASP A 23 18.71 19.02 23.60
N ALA A 24 18.35 18.79 22.33
CA ALA A 24 18.53 19.78 21.27
C ALA A 24 17.73 21.06 21.56
N VAL A 25 16.46 20.90 21.95
CA VAL A 25 15.60 22.02 22.37
C VAL A 25 16.19 22.73 23.58
N ASN A 26 16.60 22.00 24.62
CA ASN A 26 17.19 22.62 25.81
C ASN A 26 18.50 23.37 25.50
N TYR A 27 19.33 22.83 24.61
CA TYR A 27 20.57 23.46 24.18
C TYR A 27 20.29 24.81 23.52
N TYR A 28 19.45 24.85 22.49
CA TYR A 28 19.18 26.07 21.74
C TYR A 28 18.38 27.10 22.54
N VAL A 29 17.48 26.67 23.44
CA VAL A 29 16.76 27.61 24.31
C VAL A 29 17.70 28.30 25.30
N ASN A 30 18.72 27.58 25.80
CA ASN A 30 19.64 28.11 26.80
C ASN A 30 20.84 28.89 26.20
N HIS A 31 21.23 28.59 24.97
CA HIS A 31 22.45 29.16 24.35
C HIS A 31 22.20 29.93 23.06
N GLY A 32 20.94 29.96 22.58
CA GLY A 32 20.61 30.53 21.28
C GLY A 32 21.16 29.73 20.10
N TRP A 33 20.88 30.20 18.89
CA TRP A 33 21.55 29.68 17.70
C TRP A 33 22.95 30.27 17.58
N ASP A 34 23.97 29.44 17.84
CA ASP A 34 25.36 29.83 17.97
C ASP A 34 26.19 29.64 16.69
N SER A 35 25.95 28.56 15.92
CA SER A 35 26.70 28.26 14.70
C SER A 35 25.98 27.31 13.75
N GLU A 36 26.38 27.34 12.46
CA GLU A 36 25.96 26.34 11.47
C GLU A 36 26.40 24.93 11.86
N LYS A 37 27.62 24.80 12.39
CA LYS A 37 28.21 23.50 12.77
C LYS A 37 27.40 22.80 13.85
N SER A 38 26.97 23.52 14.89
CA SER A 38 26.14 22.96 15.97
C SER A 38 24.79 22.48 15.40
N LEU A 39 24.19 23.25 14.50
CA LEU A 39 22.91 22.94 13.87
C LEU A 39 22.99 21.66 13.06
N LEU A 40 24.00 21.53 12.20
CA LEU A 40 24.21 20.33 11.40
C LEU A 40 24.48 19.10 12.28
N GLU A 41 25.20 19.27 13.40
CA GLU A 41 25.47 18.18 14.33
C GLU A 41 24.18 17.70 15.02
N TRP A 42 23.34 18.61 15.51
CA TRP A 42 22.05 18.27 16.11
C TRP A 42 21.10 17.63 15.10
N CYS A 43 21.03 18.15 13.86
CA CYS A 43 20.26 17.54 12.78
C CYS A 43 20.69 16.09 12.51
N ARG A 44 22.01 15.84 12.47
CA ARG A 44 22.55 14.49 12.30
C ARG A 44 22.16 13.56 13.45
N LYS A 45 22.27 14.01 14.71
CA LYS A 45 21.87 13.24 15.89
C LYS A 45 20.38 12.87 15.85
N LEU A 46 19.53 13.84 15.50
CA LEU A 46 18.09 13.65 15.36
C LEU A 46 17.74 12.65 14.26
N ARG A 47 18.38 12.76 13.09
CA ARG A 47 18.18 11.83 11.96
C ARG A 47 18.51 10.39 12.35
N VAL A 48 19.65 10.18 13.01
CA VAL A 48 20.08 8.84 13.49
C VAL A 48 19.11 8.28 14.53
N ALA A 49 18.61 9.12 15.45
CA ALA A 49 17.66 8.70 16.46
C ALA A 49 16.29 8.33 15.83
N ALA A 50 15.79 9.17 14.92
CA ALA A 50 14.51 8.93 14.24
C ALA A 50 14.52 7.64 13.40
N GLN A 51 15.64 7.35 12.72
CA GLN A 51 15.82 6.12 11.95
C GLN A 51 15.76 4.83 12.81
N ARG A 52 15.96 4.91 14.13
CA ARG A 52 15.96 3.73 15.00
C ARG A 52 14.58 3.40 15.57
N GLU A 53 13.68 4.37 15.63
CA GLU A 53 12.37 4.22 16.29
C GLU A 53 11.21 3.93 15.32
N THR A 54 11.44 3.99 14.01
CA THR A 54 10.36 3.81 13.04
C THR A 54 10.01 2.32 12.86
N PRO A 55 8.72 1.95 12.63
CA PRO A 55 8.31 0.57 12.46
C PRO A 55 9.03 -0.17 11.33
N ASP A 56 9.21 -1.47 11.53
CA ASP A 56 9.77 -2.41 10.59
C ASP A 56 8.73 -2.90 9.55
N ASP A 57 9.19 -3.44 8.42
CA ASP A 57 8.34 -3.96 7.32
C ASP A 57 7.44 -5.15 7.73
N THR A 58 7.72 -5.71 8.91
CA THR A 58 7.07 -6.90 9.47
C THR A 58 5.55 -6.81 9.50
N VAL A 59 4.99 -5.63 9.75
CA VAL A 59 3.53 -5.42 9.77
C VAL A 59 2.94 -5.64 8.38
N ALA A 60 3.54 -5.05 7.34
CA ALA A 60 3.09 -5.21 5.96
C ALA A 60 3.26 -6.67 5.50
N ARG A 61 4.40 -7.29 5.82
CA ARG A 61 4.67 -8.69 5.51
C ARG A 61 3.62 -9.63 6.13
N LYS A 62 3.32 -9.47 7.42
CA LYS A 62 2.30 -10.26 8.12
C LYS A 62 0.92 -10.06 7.50
N HIS A 63 0.54 -8.81 7.24
CA HIS A 63 -0.76 -8.47 6.66
C HIS A 63 -0.95 -9.09 5.26
N LEU A 64 0.02 -8.91 4.36
CA LEU A 64 -0.03 -9.47 3.01
C LEU A 64 -0.02 -11.00 3.01
N THR A 65 0.78 -11.61 3.89
CA THR A 65 0.81 -13.07 4.05
C THR A 65 -0.55 -13.59 4.51
N ALA A 66 -1.22 -12.91 5.45
CA ALA A 66 -2.56 -13.29 5.89
C ALA A 66 -3.61 -13.19 4.76
N ILE A 67 -3.54 -12.15 3.93
CA ILE A 67 -4.40 -12.03 2.74
C ILE A 67 -4.15 -13.18 1.77
N TYR A 68 -2.89 -13.49 1.48
CA TYR A 68 -2.52 -14.61 0.62
C TYR A 68 -3.06 -15.94 1.16
N SER A 69 -2.83 -16.24 2.45
CA SER A 69 -3.35 -17.47 3.05
C SER A 69 -4.86 -17.57 2.90
N ARG A 70 -5.59 -16.51 3.25
CA ARG A 70 -7.06 -16.47 3.14
C ARG A 70 -7.55 -16.71 1.71
N LEU A 71 -6.92 -16.09 0.72
CA LEU A 71 -7.37 -16.16 -0.66
C LEU A 71 -6.94 -17.46 -1.36
N VAL A 72 -5.68 -17.86 -1.17
CA VAL A 72 -5.06 -18.93 -1.96
C VAL A 72 -5.06 -20.26 -1.20
N ILE A 73 -4.67 -20.27 0.08
CA ILE A 73 -4.55 -21.51 0.87
C ILE A 73 -5.93 -21.96 1.35
N ASP A 74 -6.72 -21.04 1.91
CA ASP A 74 -8.02 -21.32 2.51
C ASP A 74 -9.16 -21.32 1.47
N GLY A 75 -8.82 -21.10 0.19
CA GLY A 75 -9.76 -21.12 -0.93
C GLY A 75 -10.68 -19.90 -1.01
N GLY A 76 -10.39 -18.81 -0.32
CA GLY A 76 -11.20 -17.59 -0.35
C GLY A 76 -11.36 -17.00 -1.76
N ALA A 77 -10.36 -17.13 -2.63
CA ALA A 77 -10.42 -16.64 -4.00
C ALA A 77 -11.48 -17.37 -4.86
N LEU A 78 -11.86 -18.60 -4.50
CA LEU A 78 -12.89 -19.38 -5.19
C LEU A 78 -14.30 -19.01 -4.74
N ARG A 79 -14.47 -18.50 -3.51
CA ARG A 79 -15.79 -18.13 -2.98
C ARG A 79 -16.44 -17.00 -3.75
N ASP A 80 -15.62 -16.10 -4.29
CA ASP A 80 -16.05 -14.93 -5.05
C ASP A 80 -16.26 -15.25 -6.54
N GLN A 81 -16.04 -16.49 -6.96
CA GLN A 81 -16.15 -16.92 -8.35
C GLN A 81 -17.54 -17.48 -8.66
N PRO A 82 -18.04 -17.29 -9.89
CA PRO A 82 -19.30 -17.90 -10.29
C PRO A 82 -19.15 -19.45 -10.39
N PRO A 83 -20.26 -20.22 -10.33
CA PRO A 83 -20.22 -21.69 -10.28
C PRO A 83 -19.54 -22.39 -11.46
N ASP A 84 -19.54 -21.76 -12.63
CA ASP A 84 -18.86 -22.17 -13.86
C ASP A 84 -17.39 -21.74 -13.92
N GLY A 85 -16.89 -21.14 -12.84
CA GLY A 85 -15.54 -20.59 -12.73
C GLY A 85 -14.47 -21.61 -12.34
N PRO A 86 -13.36 -21.14 -11.77
CA PRO A 86 -12.20 -21.96 -11.42
C PRO A 86 -12.55 -23.02 -10.37
N LYS A 87 -11.82 -24.14 -10.40
CA LYS A 87 -11.89 -25.16 -9.35
C LYS A 87 -10.64 -25.11 -8.47
N LYS A 88 -10.67 -25.85 -7.36
CA LYS A 88 -9.52 -25.98 -6.44
C LYS A 88 -8.22 -26.36 -7.16
N ILE A 89 -8.29 -27.26 -8.14
CA ILE A 89 -7.12 -27.67 -8.94
C ILE A 89 -6.49 -26.51 -9.72
N THR A 90 -7.29 -25.53 -10.18
CA THR A 90 -6.77 -24.35 -10.86
C THR A 90 -5.97 -23.47 -9.91
N VAL A 91 -6.48 -23.26 -8.69
CA VAL A 91 -5.77 -22.52 -7.65
C VAL A 91 -4.44 -23.20 -7.31
N GLU A 92 -4.43 -24.52 -7.17
CA GLU A 92 -3.20 -25.29 -6.89
C GLU A 92 -2.15 -25.11 -7.98
N LYS A 93 -2.54 -25.12 -9.26
CA LYS A 93 -1.64 -24.89 -10.38
C LYS A 93 -1.05 -23.47 -10.39
N LEU A 94 -1.83 -22.48 -9.95
CA LEU A 94 -1.44 -21.05 -9.96
C LEU A 94 -0.74 -20.59 -8.68
N LYS A 95 -0.56 -21.46 -7.68
CA LYS A 95 0.16 -21.13 -6.44
C LYS A 95 1.54 -20.51 -6.70
N PRO A 96 2.37 -21.00 -7.65
CA PRO A 96 3.66 -20.38 -7.94
C PRO A 96 3.54 -18.92 -8.39
N GLU A 97 2.58 -18.61 -9.25
CA GLU A 97 2.31 -17.26 -9.76
C GLU A 97 1.79 -16.35 -8.64
N PHE A 98 0.85 -16.83 -7.84
CA PHE A 98 0.33 -16.09 -6.69
C PHE A 98 1.43 -15.81 -5.65
N ARG A 99 2.36 -16.75 -5.46
CA ARG A 99 3.49 -16.55 -4.56
C ARG A 99 4.44 -15.47 -5.07
N LYS A 100 4.75 -15.47 -6.37
CA LYS A 100 5.54 -14.40 -7.00
C LYS A 100 4.89 -13.03 -6.81
N GLU A 101 3.56 -12.96 -6.97
CA GLU A 101 2.82 -11.71 -6.76
C GLU A 101 2.83 -11.27 -5.29
N LEU A 102 2.67 -12.19 -4.32
CA LEU A 102 2.83 -11.89 -2.90
C LEU A 102 4.21 -11.28 -2.62
N ASP A 103 5.28 -11.92 -3.09
CA ASP A 103 6.65 -11.47 -2.84
C ASP A 103 6.91 -10.09 -3.47
N ARG A 104 6.38 -9.83 -4.69
CA ARG A 104 6.42 -8.51 -5.34
C ARG A 104 5.73 -7.43 -4.50
N ARG A 105 4.55 -7.73 -3.93
CA ARG A 105 3.79 -6.78 -3.10
C ARG A 105 4.43 -6.52 -1.74
N ILE A 106 5.06 -7.54 -1.15
CA ILE A 106 5.86 -7.37 0.07
C ILE A 106 7.01 -6.40 -0.20
N PHE A 107 7.75 -6.60 -1.29
CA PHE A 107 8.85 -5.70 -1.68
C PHE A 107 8.36 -4.26 -1.92
N ALA A 108 7.28 -4.08 -2.69
CA ALA A 108 6.70 -2.76 -2.95
C ALA A 108 6.27 -2.05 -1.65
N SER A 109 5.62 -2.78 -0.73
CA SER A 109 5.19 -2.25 0.56
C SER A 109 6.37 -1.80 1.41
N ALA A 110 7.41 -2.63 1.53
CA ALA A 110 8.60 -2.32 2.28
C ALA A 110 9.29 -1.05 1.75
N ASN A 111 9.42 -0.92 0.43
CA ASN A 111 9.99 0.27 -0.21
C ASN A 111 9.15 1.53 0.03
N LEU A 112 7.82 1.45 -0.12
CA LEU A 112 6.95 2.60 0.13
C LEU A 112 6.99 3.04 1.59
N ILE A 113 7.01 2.09 2.54
CA ILE A 113 7.16 2.40 3.97
C ILE A 113 8.50 3.11 4.23
N LYS A 114 9.59 2.60 3.64
CA LYS A 114 10.92 3.22 3.73
C LYS A 114 10.93 4.65 3.19
N LEU A 115 10.36 4.89 2.00
CA LEU A 115 10.29 6.22 1.39
C LEU A 115 9.47 7.21 2.23
N ASN A 116 8.28 6.80 2.69
CA ASN A 116 7.46 7.64 3.56
C ASN A 116 8.18 7.98 4.87
N ARG A 117 8.94 7.03 5.41
CA ARG A 117 9.77 7.23 6.60
C ARG A 117 10.86 8.27 6.35
N GLU A 118 11.61 8.15 5.26
CA GLU A 118 12.67 9.10 4.92
C GLU A 118 12.09 10.51 4.78
N GLN A 119 10.96 10.65 4.08
CA GLN A 119 10.26 11.93 3.95
C GLN A 119 9.79 12.51 5.29
N ALA A 120 9.23 11.70 6.18
CA ALA A 120 8.78 12.15 7.50
C ALA A 120 9.94 12.62 8.39
N ILE A 121 11.08 11.93 8.32
CA ILE A 121 12.31 12.32 9.03
C ILE A 121 12.81 13.66 8.48
N GLU A 122 12.98 13.79 7.17
CA GLU A 122 13.48 15.04 6.57
C GLU A 122 12.55 16.23 6.85
N LYS A 123 11.23 16.04 6.79
CA LYS A 123 10.25 17.07 7.16
C LYS A 123 10.38 17.49 8.63
N THR A 124 10.69 16.55 9.51
CA THR A 124 10.92 16.85 10.93
C THR A 124 12.21 17.64 11.13
N ILE A 125 13.28 17.27 10.44
CA ILE A 125 14.56 18.00 10.46
C ILE A 125 14.40 19.41 9.88
N GLN A 126 13.69 19.57 8.77
CA GLN A 126 13.42 20.88 8.16
C GLN A 126 12.68 21.81 9.14
N ARG A 127 11.63 21.31 9.81
CA ARG A 127 10.91 22.09 10.83
C ARG A 127 11.80 22.44 12.01
N PHE A 128 12.64 21.51 12.45
CA PHE A 128 13.59 21.74 13.54
C PHE A 128 14.58 22.85 13.17
N GLN A 129 15.16 22.82 11.96
CA GLN A 129 16.05 23.88 11.49
C GLN A 129 15.36 25.23 11.47
N GLY A 130 14.17 25.34 10.88
CA GLY A 130 13.41 26.60 10.84
C GLY A 130 13.08 27.14 12.24
N TRP A 131 12.81 26.25 13.21
CA TRP A 131 12.64 26.65 14.60
C TRP A 131 13.95 27.13 15.23
N VAL A 132 15.05 26.39 15.08
CA VAL A 132 16.35 26.80 15.67
C VAL A 132 16.79 28.16 15.14
N THR A 133 16.68 28.41 13.83
CA THR A 133 17.09 29.69 13.24
C THR A 133 16.20 30.86 13.65
N SER A 134 15.05 30.60 14.28
CA SER A 134 14.19 31.65 14.86
C SER A 134 14.60 32.06 16.28
N ILE A 135 15.51 31.31 16.92
CA ILE A 135 15.96 31.60 18.27
C ILE A 135 17.16 32.56 18.21
N PRO A 136 17.10 33.71 18.90
CA PRO A 136 18.19 34.66 18.95
C PRO A 136 19.45 34.07 19.64
N PRO A 137 20.65 34.62 19.39
CA PRO A 137 21.92 34.06 19.86
C PRO A 137 22.09 34.03 21.39
N ASP A 138 21.29 34.79 22.13
CA ASP A 138 21.26 34.84 23.60
C ASP A 138 20.22 33.90 24.23
N GLY A 139 19.46 33.18 23.39
CA GLY A 139 18.41 32.26 23.85
C GLY A 139 17.10 32.97 24.18
N VAL A 140 16.10 32.22 24.64
CA VAL A 140 14.76 32.75 24.98
C VAL A 140 14.19 32.01 26.18
N SER A 141 13.78 32.72 27.23
CA SER A 141 13.20 32.10 28.43
C SER A 141 11.71 31.72 28.27
N GLU A 142 10.95 32.46 27.46
CA GLU A 142 9.49 32.36 27.33
C GLU A 142 8.97 31.29 26.35
N ILE A 143 9.83 30.41 25.80
CA ILE A 143 9.39 29.36 24.87
C ILE A 143 8.75 28.19 25.62
N ASP A 144 7.52 27.80 25.23
CA ASP A 144 6.93 26.53 25.65
C ASP A 144 7.67 25.35 24.99
N ARG A 145 8.67 24.84 25.71
CA ARG A 145 9.47 23.68 25.31
C ARG A 145 8.61 22.42 25.11
N ARG A 146 7.47 22.28 25.79
CA ARG A 146 6.60 21.09 25.64
C ARG A 146 5.85 21.16 24.32
N GLU A 147 5.30 22.31 23.96
CA GLU A 147 4.59 22.53 22.70
C GLU A 147 5.51 22.27 21.50
N VAL A 148 6.70 22.87 21.51
CA VAL A 148 7.73 22.69 20.47
C VAL A 148 8.06 21.21 20.28
N LYS A 149 8.34 20.48 21.37
CA LYS A 149 8.64 19.04 21.32
C LYS A 149 7.47 18.22 20.78
N SER A 150 6.25 18.53 21.20
CA SER A 150 5.03 17.86 20.73
C SER A 150 4.83 18.02 19.22
N GLY A 151 5.08 19.23 18.69
CA GLY A 151 4.98 19.53 17.26
C GLY A 151 5.92 18.67 16.39
N PHE A 152 7.14 18.42 16.85
CA PHE A 152 8.09 17.57 16.14
C PHE A 152 7.77 16.07 16.25
N GLN A 153 7.25 15.63 17.40
CA GLN A 153 6.89 14.22 17.60
C GLN A 153 5.73 13.76 16.71
N LYS A 154 4.81 14.66 16.36
CA LYS A 154 3.60 14.33 15.59
C LYS A 154 3.93 13.64 14.25
N SER A 155 4.90 14.17 13.51
CA SER A 155 5.33 13.60 12.21
C SER A 155 5.80 12.15 12.30
N VAL A 156 6.45 11.79 13.41
CA VAL A 156 6.99 10.44 13.60
C VAL A 156 5.91 9.49 14.11
N LYS A 157 4.99 9.97 14.96
CA LYS A 157 3.82 9.17 15.39
C LYS A 157 2.87 8.84 14.25
N ASP A 158 2.76 9.71 13.25
CA ASP A 158 1.92 9.47 12.06
C ASP A 158 2.45 8.30 11.18
N MET A 159 3.70 7.85 11.39
CA MET A 159 4.30 6.76 10.61
C MET A 159 3.57 5.42 10.79
N ASP A 160 3.08 5.11 11.99
CA ASP A 160 2.32 3.87 12.22
C ASP A 160 1.02 3.87 11.42
N PHE A 161 0.38 5.03 11.30
CA PHE A 161 -0.82 5.19 10.50
C PHE A 161 -0.53 5.05 9.01
N ILE A 162 0.54 5.67 8.52
CA ILE A 162 0.97 5.56 7.12
C ILE A 162 1.32 4.12 6.76
N SER A 163 2.12 3.43 7.58
CA SER A 163 2.50 2.04 7.36
C SER A 163 1.30 1.11 7.29
N ARG A 164 0.31 1.29 8.17
CA ARG A 164 -0.97 0.55 8.09
C ARG A 164 -1.72 0.84 6.80
N ARG A 165 -1.80 2.09 6.36
CA ARG A 165 -2.48 2.46 5.10
C ARG A 165 -1.79 1.86 3.88
N VAL A 166 -0.46 1.88 3.83
CA VAL A 166 0.32 1.25 2.76
C VAL A 166 0.03 -0.25 2.72
N ALA A 167 0.06 -0.92 3.87
CA ALA A 167 -0.24 -2.36 3.94
C ALA A 167 -1.66 -2.69 3.43
N ILE A 168 -2.67 -1.89 3.80
CA ILE A 168 -4.05 -2.07 3.34
C ILE A 168 -4.17 -1.86 1.82
N ASP A 169 -3.59 -0.79 1.27
CA ASP A 169 -3.61 -0.50 -0.17
C ASP A 169 -2.97 -1.63 -0.98
N GLN A 170 -1.78 -2.08 -0.56
CA GLN A 170 -1.08 -3.19 -1.22
C GLN A 170 -1.81 -4.52 -1.03
N GLY A 171 -2.55 -4.68 0.08
CA GLY A 171 -3.43 -5.82 0.33
C GLY A 171 -4.59 -5.90 -0.66
N HIS A 172 -5.26 -4.78 -0.95
CA HIS A 172 -6.30 -4.73 -1.97
C HIS A 172 -5.74 -5.06 -3.36
N LYS A 173 -4.57 -4.51 -3.71
CA LYS A 173 -3.88 -4.80 -4.99
C LYS A 173 -3.55 -6.28 -5.14
N LEU A 174 -3.03 -6.90 -4.08
CA LEU A 174 -2.77 -8.35 -4.07
C LEU A 174 -4.06 -9.14 -4.30
N ALA A 175 -5.14 -8.79 -3.59
CA ALA A 175 -6.41 -9.48 -3.72
C ALA A 175 -6.99 -9.37 -5.13
N SER A 176 -7.03 -8.17 -5.72
CA SER A 176 -7.52 -7.95 -7.08
C SER A 176 -6.69 -8.71 -8.12
N ASN A 177 -5.36 -8.72 -7.98
CA ASN A 177 -4.50 -9.44 -8.92
C ASN A 177 -4.63 -10.96 -8.82
N VAL A 178 -4.76 -11.52 -7.60
CA VAL A 178 -5.02 -12.95 -7.43
C VAL A 178 -6.34 -13.33 -8.10
N LYS A 179 -7.40 -12.55 -7.90
CA LYS A 179 -8.71 -12.79 -8.54
C LYS A 179 -8.63 -12.67 -10.07
N TYR A 180 -7.95 -11.64 -10.58
CA TYR A 180 -7.76 -11.43 -12.01
C TYR A 180 -6.99 -12.59 -12.67
N LEU A 181 -5.83 -12.95 -12.12
CA LEU A 181 -5.01 -14.05 -12.64
C LEU A 181 -5.78 -15.37 -12.61
N LEU A 182 -6.48 -15.64 -11.50
CA LEU A 182 -7.34 -16.81 -11.39
C LEU A 182 -8.44 -16.81 -12.47
N ALA A 183 -9.05 -15.66 -12.73
CA ALA A 183 -10.09 -15.53 -13.74
C ALA A 183 -9.59 -15.81 -15.16
N VAL A 184 -8.54 -15.10 -15.58
CA VAL A 184 -7.97 -15.22 -16.93
C VAL A 184 -7.47 -16.65 -17.19
N GLN A 185 -6.74 -17.23 -16.24
CA GLN A 185 -6.22 -18.60 -16.36
C GLN A 185 -7.30 -19.69 -16.31
N SER A 186 -8.52 -19.32 -15.92
CA SER A 186 -9.69 -20.22 -15.93
C SER A 186 -10.59 -19.99 -17.15
N GLY A 187 -10.14 -19.22 -18.14
CA GLY A 187 -10.88 -19.01 -19.39
C GLY A 187 -11.99 -17.97 -19.30
N ALA A 188 -11.88 -17.00 -18.40
CA ALA A 188 -12.77 -15.84 -18.43
C ALA A 188 -12.69 -15.15 -19.79
N ILE A 189 -13.85 -14.73 -20.32
CA ILE A 189 -13.97 -14.05 -21.61
C ILE A 189 -14.17 -12.53 -21.46
N ALA A 190 -14.65 -12.10 -20.29
CA ALA A 190 -14.90 -10.71 -19.98
C ALA A 190 -14.86 -10.46 -18.47
N LEU A 191 -14.75 -9.19 -18.10
CA LEU A 191 -14.78 -8.72 -16.73
C LEU A 191 -15.82 -7.61 -16.60
N ARG A 192 -16.76 -7.77 -15.66
CA ARG A 192 -17.67 -6.71 -15.25
C ARG A 192 -17.02 -5.90 -14.15
N TRP A 193 -16.87 -4.60 -14.38
CA TRP A 193 -16.36 -3.69 -13.37
C TRP A 193 -17.37 -3.53 -12.23
N HIS A 194 -16.89 -3.58 -11.00
CA HIS A 194 -17.69 -3.33 -9.81
C HIS A 194 -17.02 -2.26 -8.94
N SER A 195 -17.68 -1.11 -8.84
CA SER A 195 -17.22 0.03 -8.07
C SER A 195 -17.95 0.11 -6.74
N ASN A 196 -17.19 0.32 -5.66
CA ASN A 196 -17.73 0.49 -4.32
C ASN A 196 -18.29 1.90 -4.05
N TRP A 197 -18.67 2.67 -5.09
CA TRP A 197 -19.06 4.08 -4.97
C TRP A 197 -20.27 4.35 -4.06
N ARG A 198 -21.14 3.36 -3.85
CA ARG A 198 -22.27 3.46 -2.92
C ARG A 198 -21.89 3.24 -1.45
N ARG A 199 -20.65 2.79 -1.17
CA ARG A 199 -20.19 2.50 0.19
C ARG A 199 -20.00 3.79 0.99
N PRO A 200 -20.64 3.95 2.17
CA PRO A 200 -20.44 5.12 3.01
C PRO A 200 -18.96 5.35 3.34
N GLY A 201 -18.50 6.60 3.18
CA GLY A 201 -17.12 7.00 3.46
C GLY A 201 -16.08 6.59 2.40
N TYR A 202 -16.49 5.91 1.32
CA TYR A 202 -15.58 5.61 0.22
C TYR A 202 -15.44 6.80 -0.72
N LYS A 203 -14.23 7.37 -0.79
CA LYS A 203 -13.89 8.44 -1.72
C LYS A 203 -13.63 7.85 -3.11
N TYR A 204 -14.70 7.49 -3.79
CA TYR A 204 -14.64 6.92 -5.13
C TYR A 204 -14.16 7.94 -6.16
N ARG A 205 -13.64 7.43 -7.28
CA ARG A 205 -13.28 8.23 -8.44
C ARG A 205 -14.44 8.27 -9.42
N GLN A 206 -14.69 9.43 -10.02
CA GLN A 206 -15.86 9.67 -10.83
C GLN A 206 -15.89 8.77 -12.07
N ASP A 207 -14.76 8.60 -12.73
CA ASP A 207 -14.59 7.66 -13.85
C ASP A 207 -14.83 6.20 -13.41
N HIS A 208 -14.38 5.79 -12.22
CA HIS A 208 -14.65 4.44 -11.70
C HIS A 208 -16.13 4.21 -11.39
N LYS A 209 -16.87 5.24 -11.00
CA LYS A 209 -18.33 5.17 -10.86
C LYS A 209 -19.00 5.04 -12.23
N GLU A 210 -18.53 5.77 -13.23
CA GLU A 210 -19.04 5.69 -14.61
C GLU A 210 -18.73 4.35 -15.29
N ARG A 211 -17.74 3.61 -14.79
CA ARG A 211 -17.45 2.23 -15.22
C ARG A 211 -18.28 1.18 -14.50
N ASP A 212 -18.98 1.52 -13.43
CA ASP A 212 -19.75 0.54 -12.65
C ASP A 212 -20.70 -0.25 -13.54
N GLU A 213 -20.67 -1.57 -13.38
CA GLU A 213 -21.43 -2.56 -14.15
C GLU A 213 -21.06 -2.68 -15.64
N LYS A 214 -20.17 -1.85 -16.18
CA LYS A 214 -19.67 -2.01 -17.56
C LYS A 214 -18.86 -3.29 -17.69
N ILE A 215 -19.04 -3.95 -18.83
CA ILE A 215 -18.37 -5.19 -19.17
C ILE A 215 -17.29 -4.91 -20.21
N TYR A 216 -16.06 -5.31 -19.89
CA TYR A 216 -14.89 -5.19 -20.74
C TYR A 216 -14.45 -6.58 -21.18
N LEU A 217 -14.18 -6.74 -22.49
CA LEU A 217 -13.74 -8.03 -23.01
C LEU A 217 -12.25 -8.28 -22.71
N LEU A 218 -11.87 -9.56 -22.68
CA LEU A 218 -10.48 -10.00 -22.66
C LEU A 218 -10.06 -10.34 -24.11
N ARG A 219 -8.95 -9.75 -24.59
CA ARG A 219 -8.49 -9.90 -25.99
C ARG A 219 -8.22 -11.36 -26.36
N ASP A 220 -7.54 -12.09 -25.48
CA ASP A 220 -7.12 -13.47 -25.74
C ASP A 220 -8.19 -14.48 -25.32
N SER A 221 -9.47 -14.08 -25.37
CA SER A 221 -10.56 -14.97 -25.03
C SER A 221 -10.97 -15.82 -26.22
N TRP A 222 -11.17 -17.12 -25.98
CA TRP A 222 -11.60 -18.08 -26.99
C TRP A 222 -12.86 -17.63 -27.75
N ALA A 223 -13.79 -16.96 -27.06
CA ALA A 223 -15.04 -16.50 -27.66
C ALA A 223 -14.83 -15.34 -28.64
N LEU A 224 -13.85 -14.47 -28.38
CA LEU A 224 -13.46 -13.40 -29.29
C LEU A 224 -12.72 -13.97 -30.50
N GLU A 225 -11.78 -14.90 -30.28
CA GLU A 225 -11.04 -15.58 -31.36
C GLU A 225 -11.98 -16.31 -32.33
N GLN A 226 -13.05 -16.92 -31.82
CA GLN A 226 -14.07 -17.58 -32.64
C GLN A 226 -15.05 -16.60 -33.31
N GLY A 227 -14.94 -15.29 -33.05
CA GLY A 227 -15.83 -14.27 -33.59
C GLY A 227 -17.26 -14.34 -33.07
N LEU A 228 -17.47 -14.90 -31.87
CA LEU A 228 -18.80 -15.06 -31.25
C LEU A 228 -19.24 -13.80 -30.49
N ILE A 229 -18.27 -13.03 -30.01
CA ILE A 229 -18.50 -11.81 -29.24
C ILE A 229 -17.79 -10.61 -29.86
N LYS A 230 -18.24 -9.40 -29.50
CA LYS A 230 -17.69 -8.11 -29.92
C LYS A 230 -17.65 -7.14 -28.73
N PRO A 231 -16.65 -6.24 -28.66
CA PRO A 231 -16.57 -5.27 -27.57
C PRO A 231 -17.65 -4.19 -27.73
N VAL A 232 -18.27 -3.81 -26.60
CA VAL A 232 -19.20 -2.66 -26.51
C VAL A 232 -18.53 -1.49 -25.80
N TYR A 233 -17.92 -1.75 -24.63
CA TYR A 233 -17.20 -0.75 -23.83
C TYR A 233 -15.67 -0.83 -23.98
N GLY A 234 -15.17 -1.63 -24.93
CA GLY A 234 -13.74 -1.85 -25.15
C GLY A 234 -13.19 -3.08 -24.43
N PHE A 235 -11.86 -3.11 -24.31
CA PHE A 235 -11.12 -4.20 -23.68
C PHE A 235 -10.63 -3.82 -22.27
N TYR A 236 -10.46 -4.82 -21.41
CA TYR A 236 -10.08 -4.56 -20.02
C TYR A 236 -8.64 -4.03 -19.88
N ASP A 237 -7.77 -4.33 -20.84
CA ASP A 237 -6.39 -3.83 -20.91
C ASP A 237 -6.28 -2.38 -21.39
N GLU A 238 -7.37 -1.78 -21.89
CA GLU A 238 -7.43 -0.37 -22.33
C GLU A 238 -7.75 0.59 -21.18
N ILE A 239 -8.11 0.06 -20.01
CA ILE A 239 -8.47 0.83 -18.82
C ILE A 239 -7.54 0.51 -17.66
N THR A 240 -7.51 1.38 -16.66
CA THR A 240 -6.89 1.07 -15.37
C THR A 240 -7.61 -0.12 -14.73
N ALA A 241 -6.85 -1.10 -14.26
CA ALA A 241 -7.41 -2.31 -13.68
C ALA A 241 -8.07 -2.05 -12.31
N ALA A 242 -9.05 -2.87 -11.97
CA ALA A 242 -9.72 -2.83 -10.67
C ALA A 242 -8.69 -3.02 -9.53
N GLY A 243 -8.67 -2.08 -8.59
CA GLY A 243 -7.72 -2.08 -7.48
C GLY A 243 -6.30 -1.59 -7.82
N GLU A 244 -6.01 -1.20 -9.05
CA GLU A 244 -4.68 -0.74 -9.47
C GLU A 244 -4.27 0.60 -8.82
N GLU A 245 -5.19 1.56 -8.80
CA GLU A 245 -4.92 2.89 -8.30
C GLU A 245 -4.84 2.96 -6.77
N VAL A 246 -4.13 3.97 -6.25
CA VAL A 246 -4.00 4.20 -4.80
C VAL A 246 -5.37 4.44 -4.17
N TYR A 247 -5.65 3.73 -3.07
CA TYR A 247 -6.93 3.72 -2.35
C TYR A 247 -8.13 3.24 -3.19
N CYS A 248 -7.88 2.56 -4.31
CA CYS A 248 -8.93 1.88 -5.06
C CYS A 248 -9.32 0.58 -4.35
N SER A 249 -10.63 0.32 -4.25
CA SER A 249 -11.18 -0.95 -3.78
C SER A 249 -12.22 -1.48 -4.76
N CYS A 250 -12.08 -1.16 -6.05
CA CYS A 250 -12.95 -1.72 -7.08
C CYS A 250 -12.58 -3.19 -7.33
N ASP A 251 -13.56 -3.98 -7.76
CA ASP A 251 -13.40 -5.38 -8.13
C ASP A 251 -13.71 -5.57 -9.62
N ALA A 252 -13.19 -6.65 -10.19
CA ALA A 252 -13.51 -7.12 -11.54
C ALA A 252 -14.15 -8.51 -11.42
N LEU A 253 -15.43 -8.60 -11.78
CA LEU A 253 -16.22 -9.83 -11.69
C LEU A 253 -16.12 -10.60 -13.01
N PRO A 254 -15.58 -11.83 -13.03
CA PRO A 254 -15.35 -12.55 -14.26
C PRO A 254 -16.62 -13.15 -14.86
N ILE A 255 -16.64 -13.20 -16.19
CA ILE A 255 -17.66 -13.84 -17.01
C ILE A 255 -16.96 -14.90 -17.86
N TYR A 256 -17.44 -16.14 -17.82
CA TYR A 256 -16.80 -17.30 -18.46
C TYR A 256 -17.51 -17.79 -19.73
N ALA A 257 -18.75 -17.37 -19.93
CA ALA A 257 -19.63 -17.94 -20.96
C ALA A 257 -20.34 -16.82 -21.74
N PRO A 258 -20.37 -16.86 -23.09
CA PRO A 258 -21.04 -15.85 -23.89
C PRO A 258 -22.53 -15.68 -23.57
N GLN A 259 -23.21 -16.75 -23.16
CA GLN A 259 -24.61 -16.73 -22.74
C GLN A 259 -24.86 -15.86 -21.50
N LYS A 260 -23.81 -15.50 -20.74
CA LYS A 260 -23.92 -14.59 -19.60
C LYS A 260 -23.70 -13.13 -19.98
N LEU A 261 -23.37 -12.85 -21.23
CA LEU A 261 -23.25 -11.49 -21.74
C LEU A 261 -24.62 -10.96 -22.22
N PRO A 262 -24.83 -9.64 -22.18
CA PRO A 262 -25.94 -8.98 -22.88
C PRO A 262 -25.83 -9.18 -24.40
N ASP A 263 -26.98 -9.15 -25.10
CA ASP A 263 -27.05 -9.48 -26.54
C ASP A 263 -26.26 -8.52 -27.44
N GLU A 264 -26.06 -7.28 -26.99
CA GLU A 264 -25.21 -6.29 -27.66
C GLU A 264 -23.75 -6.74 -27.80
N PHE A 265 -23.25 -7.61 -26.91
CA PHE A 265 -21.91 -8.18 -27.00
C PHE A 265 -21.83 -9.38 -27.93
N LEU A 266 -22.95 -9.95 -28.36
CA LEU A 266 -22.96 -11.10 -29.27
C LEU A 266 -22.88 -10.61 -30.72
N THR A 267 -22.05 -11.27 -31.53
CA THR A 267 -22.10 -11.12 -32.98
C THR A 267 -23.32 -11.86 -33.53
N GLU A 268 -23.70 -11.63 -34.79
CA GLU A 268 -24.76 -12.42 -35.43
C GLU A 268 -24.44 -13.92 -35.46
N LYS A 269 -23.14 -14.26 -35.56
CA LYS A 269 -22.67 -15.64 -35.40
C LYS A 269 -22.93 -16.15 -33.98
N GLY A 270 -22.56 -15.38 -32.95
CA GLY A 270 -22.77 -15.75 -31.55
C GLY A 270 -24.25 -15.89 -31.18
N LYS A 271 -25.12 -14.99 -31.66
CA LYS A 271 -26.56 -15.08 -31.45
C LYS A 271 -27.14 -16.38 -32.00
N ARG A 272 -26.78 -16.75 -33.23
CA ARG A 272 -27.20 -18.02 -33.86
C ARG A 272 -26.69 -19.23 -33.10
N GLU A 273 -25.40 -19.25 -32.76
CA GLU A 273 -24.76 -20.35 -32.02
C GLU A 273 -25.47 -20.64 -30.69
N PHE A 274 -25.93 -19.59 -30.01
CA PHE A 274 -26.54 -19.69 -28.68
C PHE A 274 -28.06 -19.54 -28.66
N ASN A 275 -28.72 -19.64 -29.82
CA ASN A 275 -30.16 -19.53 -29.99
C ASN A 275 -30.76 -18.26 -29.32
N ARG A 276 -30.07 -17.13 -29.46
CA ARG A 276 -30.56 -15.81 -29.04
C ARG A 276 -31.17 -15.08 -30.24
N ALA A 277 -32.43 -14.67 -30.09
CA ALA A 277 -33.20 -13.98 -31.13
C ALA A 277 -32.67 -12.56 -31.40
#